data_AF-A0A0F8WL09-F1
#
_entry.id   AF-A0A0F8WL09-F1
#
_cell.length_a   1.000
_cell.length_b   1.000
_cell.length_c   1.000
_cell.angle_alpha   90.00
_cell.angle_beta   90.00
_cell.angle_gamma   90.00
#
_symmetry.space_group_name_H-M   'P 1'
#
loop_
_entity.id
_entity.type
_entity.pdbx_description
1 polymer ?
#
loop_
_entity_poly.entity_id
_entity_poly.type
_entity_poly.pdbx_seq_one_letter_code
_entity_poly.pdbx_strand_id
1 'polypeptide(L)'
;MNFKTIVRFEIKGETIMNSTVNISKKTVANHLKRIERRAEKRIERRAEKRIEHSLLIRTFDCEVKTKNISPEGVYFEVTTKDIKNYSPGRVIMIQIEAIYSKPELPVIRVCIAGFGEIVRVDEIDTINHYKKLGVALAFSEKLEVYF
;
A
#
# COMPACT_ATOMS: atom_id res chain seq x y z
N MET A 1 27.34 26.23 4.56
CA MET A 1 26.87 25.65 5.83
C MET A 1 25.98 24.45 5.50
N ASN A 2 26.50 23.23 5.73
CA ASN A 2 25.87 21.96 5.37
C ASN A 2 25.06 21.42 6.56
N PHE A 3 23.89 20.86 6.31
CA PHE A 3 23.07 20.24 7.35
C PHE A 3 23.46 18.77 7.47
N LYS A 4 23.78 18.30 8.68
CA LYS A 4 24.02 16.90 8.97
C LYS A 4 22.71 16.24 9.40
N THR A 5 22.28 15.23 8.66
CA THR A 5 21.12 14.42 9.01
C THR A 5 21.56 12.98 9.21
N ILE A 6 21.04 12.34 10.26
CA ILE A 6 21.26 10.92 10.55
C ILE A 6 20.14 10.14 9.88
N VAL A 7 20.50 9.27 8.94
CA VAL A 7 19.58 8.31 8.34
C VAL A 7 19.74 6.99 9.08
N ARG A 8 18.63 6.51 9.66
CA ARG A 8 18.55 5.23 10.36
C ARG A 8 18.03 4.17 9.40
N PHE A 9 18.75 3.07 9.29
CA PHE A 9 18.30 1.90 8.55
C PHE A 9 17.88 0.84 9.55
N GLU A 10 16.65 0.37 9.46
CA GLU A 10 16.06 -0.58 10.41
C GLU A 10 15.52 -1.83 9.71
N ILE A 11 15.72 -2.99 10.35
CA ILE A 11 15.12 -4.26 9.93
C ILE A 11 14.42 -4.84 11.16
N LYS A 12 13.14 -5.21 11.01
CA LYS A 12 12.29 -5.74 12.10
C LYS A 12 12.21 -4.82 13.35
N GLY A 13 12.32 -3.51 13.15
CA GLY A 13 12.28 -2.52 14.24
C GLY A 13 13.60 -2.33 14.99
N GLU A 14 14.67 -3.01 14.56
CA GLU A 14 16.01 -2.81 15.09
C GLU A 14 16.85 -1.97 14.12
N THR A 15 17.45 -0.88 14.61
CA THR A 15 18.36 -0.06 13.82
C THR A 15 19.67 -0.80 13.58
N ILE A 16 19.92 -1.19 12.34
CA ILE A 16 21.12 -1.94 11.92
C ILE A 16 22.27 -1.01 11.48
N MET A 17 21.98 0.24 11.09
CA MET A 17 23.01 1.18 10.65
C MET A 17 22.54 2.63 10.78
N ASN A 18 23.46 3.50 11.23
CA ASN A 18 23.31 4.95 11.18
C ASN A 18 24.33 5.53 10.20
N SER A 19 23.85 6.29 9.22
CA SER A 19 24.74 7.03 8.32
C SER A 19 24.47 8.53 8.44
N THR A 20 25.55 9.31 8.55
CA THR A 20 25.45 10.77 8.58
C THR A 20 25.63 11.29 7.17
N VAL A 21 24.58 11.88 6.61
CA VAL A 21 24.62 12.46 5.27
C VAL A 21 24.66 13.98 5.38
N ASN A 22 25.60 14.60 4.65
CA ASN A 22 25.67 16.05 4.51
C ASN A 22 24.75 16.49 3.39
N ILE A 23 23.70 17.24 3.73
CA ILE A 23 22.70 17.69 2.77
C ILE A 23 22.88 19.19 2.51
N SER A 24 22.85 19.59 1.24
CA SER A 24 22.99 20.98 0.83
C SER A 24 21.76 21.82 1.24
N LYS A 25 21.95 23.11 1.55
CA LYS A 25 20.84 24.03 1.85
C LYS A 25 19.78 24.06 0.75
N LYS A 26 20.20 23.95 -0.51
CA LYS A 26 19.30 23.95 -1.68
C LYS A 26 18.37 22.74 -1.67
N THR A 27 18.90 21.57 -1.28
CA THR A 27 18.11 20.34 -1.14
C THR A 27 17.10 20.45 0.01
N VAL A 28 17.51 21.00 1.16
CA VAL A 28 16.61 21.22 2.30
C VAL A 28 15.51 22.24 1.97
N ALA A 29 15.86 23.37 1.35
CA ALA A 29 14.90 24.39 0.96
C ALA A 29 13.89 23.87 -0.10
N ASN A 30 14.34 23.06 -1.05
CA ASN A 30 13.46 22.40 -2.02
C ASN A 30 12.53 21.37 -1.36
N HIS A 31 13.00 20.70 -0.31
CA HIS A 31 12.20 19.76 0.47
C HIS A 31 11.15 20.50 1.30
N LEU A 32 11.52 21.57 2.00
CA LEU A 32 10.59 22.41 2.77
C LEU A 32 9.53 23.07 1.87
N LYS A 33 9.92 23.66 0.74
CA LYS A 33 8.97 24.17 -0.28
C LYS A 33 8.07 23.09 -0.89
N ARG A 34 8.46 21.81 -0.83
CA ARG A 34 7.62 20.68 -1.25
C ARG A 34 6.66 20.23 -0.14
N ILE A 35 7.06 20.35 1.12
CA ILE A 35 6.21 20.10 2.28
C ILE A 35 5.15 21.21 2.38
N GLU A 36 5.52 22.48 2.29
CA GLU A 36 4.59 23.62 2.32
C GLU A 36 3.57 23.55 1.17
N ARG A 37 4.01 23.25 -0.06
CA ARG A 37 3.09 23.03 -1.20
C ARG A 37 2.18 21.81 -1.05
N ARG A 38 2.53 20.84 -0.20
CA ARG A 38 1.68 19.68 0.14
C ARG A 38 0.71 20.02 1.27
N ALA A 39 1.13 20.83 2.23
CA ALA A 39 0.32 21.31 3.34
C ALA A 39 -0.80 22.25 2.88
N GLU A 40 -0.54 23.13 1.90
CA GLU A 40 -1.55 24.06 1.37
C GLU A 40 -2.67 23.37 0.54
N LYS A 41 -2.53 22.08 0.20
CA LYS A 41 -3.47 21.39 -0.71
C LYS A 41 -4.35 20.30 -0.10
N ARG A 42 -4.17 19.89 1.16
CA ARG A 42 -5.01 18.85 1.76
C ARG A 42 -5.14 19.02 3.27
N ILE A 43 -6.36 19.27 3.72
CA ILE A 43 -6.79 18.74 5.03
C ILE A 43 -6.69 17.22 4.90
N GLU A 44 -5.61 16.64 5.42
CA GLU A 44 -5.31 15.22 5.36
C GLU A 44 -6.27 14.47 6.31
N ARG A 45 -7.39 13.99 5.77
CA ARG A 45 -8.42 13.27 6.54
C ARG A 45 -8.05 11.83 6.91
N ARG A 46 -6.83 11.37 6.59
CA ARG A 46 -6.40 9.97 6.78
C ARG A 46 -5.25 9.91 7.76
N ALA A 47 -5.35 9.02 8.75
CA ALA A 47 -4.32 8.83 9.76
C ALA A 47 -3.02 8.24 9.17
N GLU A 48 -3.14 7.41 8.13
CA GLU A 48 -2.00 6.69 7.56
C GLU A 48 -1.70 7.02 6.09
N LYS A 49 -0.40 6.98 5.77
CA LYS A 49 0.13 7.17 4.42
C LYS A 49 0.00 5.87 3.63
N ARG A 50 -0.65 5.94 2.47
CA ARG A 50 -0.70 4.84 1.50
C ARG A 50 0.56 4.81 0.64
N ILE A 51 1.10 3.61 0.44
CA ILE A 51 2.21 3.37 -0.47
C ILE A 51 1.61 2.91 -1.80
N GLU A 52 1.92 3.61 -2.88
CA GLU A 52 1.63 3.15 -4.25
C GLU A 52 2.57 1.98 -4.54
N HIS A 53 2.10 0.78 -4.22
CA HIS A 53 2.84 -0.46 -4.42
C HIS A 53 1.92 -1.48 -5.08
N SER A 54 2.47 -2.13 -6.11
CA SER A 54 1.75 -3.11 -6.91
C SER A 54 2.11 -4.51 -6.41
N LEU A 55 1.31 -5.01 -5.49
CA LEU A 55 1.41 -6.36 -4.96
C LEU A 55 0.32 -7.23 -5.59
N LEU A 56 0.59 -8.52 -5.68
CA LEU A 56 -0.43 -9.48 -6.08
C LEU A 56 -1.38 -9.68 -4.90
N ILE A 57 -2.69 -9.58 -5.14
CA ILE A 57 -3.73 -9.88 -4.16
C ILE A 57 -4.68 -10.91 -4.75
N ARG A 58 -4.92 -11.97 -3.99
CA ARG A 58 -5.92 -12.99 -4.28
C ARG A 58 -7.11 -12.78 -3.36
N THR A 59 -8.29 -12.80 -3.95
CA THR A 59 -9.56 -12.96 -3.25
C THR A 59 -10.14 -14.32 -3.64
N PHE A 60 -11.27 -14.71 -3.06
CA PHE A 60 -11.93 -15.98 -3.40
C PHE A 60 -12.26 -16.09 -4.90
N ASP A 61 -12.48 -14.95 -5.56
CA ASP A 61 -13.05 -14.89 -6.90
C ASP A 61 -12.02 -14.48 -7.97
N CYS A 62 -10.87 -13.92 -7.57
CA CYS A 62 -9.92 -13.37 -8.53
C CYS A 62 -8.51 -13.16 -7.97
N GLU A 63 -7.55 -13.08 -8.90
CA GLU A 63 -6.20 -12.63 -8.65
C GLU A 63 -5.97 -11.30 -9.40
N VAL A 64 -5.64 -10.25 -8.68
CA VAL A 64 -5.45 -8.90 -9.22
C VAL A 64 -4.25 -8.21 -8.59
N LYS A 65 -3.90 -7.02 -9.09
CA LYS A 65 -2.83 -6.20 -8.50
C LYS A 65 -3.39 -5.06 -7.68
N THR A 66 -2.78 -4.80 -6.54
CA THR A 66 -3.08 -3.62 -5.73
C THR A 66 -2.61 -2.35 -6.46
N LYS A 67 -3.34 -1.25 -6.30
CA LYS A 67 -2.86 0.09 -6.70
C LYS A 67 -2.14 0.77 -5.55
N ASN A 68 -2.64 0.57 -4.33
CA ASN A 68 -2.01 1.08 -3.13
C ASN A 68 -2.34 0.19 -1.93
N ILE A 69 -1.47 0.24 -0.93
CA ILE A 69 -1.57 -0.50 0.32
C ILE A 69 -1.12 0.39 1.48
N SER A 70 -1.71 0.19 2.65
CA SER A 70 -1.33 0.76 3.95
C SER A 70 -1.44 -0.33 5.01
N PRO A 71 -0.89 -0.13 6.22
CA PRO A 71 -1.11 -1.04 7.35
C PRO A 71 -2.59 -1.32 7.64
N GLU A 72 -3.47 -0.34 7.45
CA GLU A 72 -4.91 -0.51 7.69
C GLU A 72 -5.71 -1.11 6.52
N GLY A 73 -5.15 -1.24 5.31
CA GLY A 73 -5.96 -1.69 4.18
C GLY A 73 -5.32 -1.55 2.81
N VAL A 74 -6.12 -1.86 1.80
CA VAL A 74 -5.68 -1.98 0.42
C VAL A 74 -6.73 -1.42 -0.55
N TYR A 75 -6.26 -0.97 -1.71
CA TYR A 75 -7.12 -0.66 -2.84
C TYR A 75 -6.66 -1.43 -4.08
N PHE A 76 -7.60 -2.08 -4.76
CA PHE A 76 -7.36 -2.82 -5.99
C PHE A 76 -8.51 -2.62 -6.99
N GLU A 77 -8.27 -2.98 -8.25
CA GLU A 77 -9.30 -2.96 -9.30
C GLU A 77 -9.63 -4.38 -9.73
N VAL A 78 -10.91 -4.69 -9.88
CA VAL A 78 -11.41 -6.01 -10.31
C VAL A 78 -12.42 -5.84 -11.45
N THR A 79 -12.44 -6.80 -12.37
CA THR A 79 -13.45 -6.90 -13.42
C THR A 79 -14.35 -8.09 -13.11
N THR A 80 -15.64 -7.85 -12.85
CA THR A 80 -16.58 -8.88 -12.40
C THR A 80 -17.99 -8.67 -12.96
N LYS A 81 -18.77 -9.76 -13.06
CA LYS A 81 -20.23 -9.69 -13.25
C LYS A 81 -20.98 -9.64 -11.91
N ASP A 82 -20.37 -10.14 -10.85
CA ASP A 82 -20.99 -10.28 -9.52
C ASP A 82 -20.64 -9.11 -8.60
N ILE A 83 -21.18 -7.94 -8.93
CA ILE A 83 -20.97 -6.68 -8.17
C ILE A 83 -21.34 -6.87 -6.69
N LYS A 84 -22.34 -7.72 -6.40
CA LYS A 84 -22.80 -8.02 -5.04
C LYS A 84 -21.72 -8.65 -4.14
N ASN A 85 -20.71 -9.31 -4.73
CA ASN A 85 -19.58 -9.84 -3.97
C ASN A 85 -18.65 -8.75 -3.44
N TYR A 86 -18.76 -7.55 -4.01
CA TYR A 86 -17.95 -6.41 -3.64
C TYR A 86 -18.72 -5.34 -2.87
N SER A 87 -19.97 -5.55 -2.46
CA SER A 87 -20.75 -4.53 -1.76
C SER A 87 -20.07 -4.03 -0.47
N PRO A 88 -20.19 -2.73 -0.13
CA PRO A 88 -19.71 -2.21 1.15
C PRO A 88 -20.30 -2.97 2.35
N GLY A 89 -19.50 -3.14 3.40
CA GLY A 89 -19.84 -3.92 4.60
C GLY A 89 -19.57 -5.42 4.48
N ARG A 90 -19.22 -5.91 3.29
CA ARG A 90 -18.91 -7.33 3.09
C ARG A 90 -17.49 -7.63 3.53
N VAL A 91 -17.35 -8.67 4.36
CA VAL A 91 -16.04 -9.21 4.76
C VAL A 91 -15.63 -10.28 3.75
N ILE A 92 -14.41 -10.17 3.24
CA ILE A 92 -13.83 -11.13 2.31
C ILE A 92 -12.46 -11.59 2.80
N MET A 93 -12.10 -12.82 2.47
CA MET A 93 -10.74 -13.33 2.66
C MET A 93 -9.82 -12.77 1.57
N ILE A 94 -8.61 -12.39 1.97
CA ILE A 94 -7.57 -11.89 1.09
C ILE A 94 -6.26 -12.64 1.34
N GLN A 95 -5.44 -12.73 0.30
CA GLN A 95 -4.04 -13.13 0.39
C GLN A 95 -3.21 -12.19 -0.46
N ILE A 96 -2.22 -11.54 0.14
CA ILE A 96 -1.31 -10.61 -0.51
C ILE A 96 0.05 -11.31 -0.61
N GLU A 97 0.61 -11.36 -1.83
CA GLU A 97 1.93 -11.93 -2.08
C GLU A 97 2.92 -10.80 -2.37
N ALA A 98 3.99 -10.76 -1.58
CA ALA A 98 5.14 -9.89 -1.77
C ALA A 98 6.35 -10.75 -2.17
N ILE A 99 6.99 -10.40 -3.28
CA ILE A 99 8.20 -11.05 -3.76
C ILE A 99 9.35 -10.05 -3.59
N TYR A 100 10.32 -10.42 -2.77
CA TYR A 100 11.57 -9.69 -2.64
C TYR A 100 12.67 -10.43 -3.40
N SER A 101 13.21 -9.78 -4.42
CA SER A 101 14.39 -10.25 -5.13
C SER A 101 15.49 -9.19 -5.06
N LYS A 102 16.69 -9.63 -4.70
CA LYS A 102 17.90 -8.83 -4.79
C LYS A 102 18.94 -9.68 -5.50
N PRO A 103 19.76 -9.12 -6.42
CA PRO A 103 20.89 -9.85 -6.97
C PRO A 103 21.74 -10.43 -5.83
N GLU A 104 22.20 -11.67 -6.00
CA GLU A 104 23.02 -12.42 -5.03
C GLU A 104 22.29 -12.91 -3.76
N LEU A 105 20.98 -12.65 -3.60
CA LEU A 105 20.17 -13.23 -2.53
C LEU A 105 19.10 -14.20 -3.10
N PRO A 106 18.72 -15.24 -2.34
CA PRO A 106 17.55 -16.04 -2.65
C PRO A 106 16.30 -15.16 -2.79
N VAL A 107 15.42 -15.53 -3.73
CA VAL A 107 14.10 -14.90 -3.83
C VAL A 107 13.31 -15.27 -2.57
N ILE A 108 12.86 -14.25 -1.84
CA ILE A 108 12.01 -14.43 -0.67
C ILE A 108 10.58 -14.13 -1.10
N ARG A 109 9.69 -15.09 -0.87
CA ARG A 109 8.25 -14.88 -1.00
C ARG A 109 7.68 -14.73 0.40
N VAL A 110 6.82 -13.74 0.57
CA VAL A 110 6.06 -13.53 1.80
C VAL A 110 4.60 -13.45 1.42
N CYS A 111 3.80 -14.32 2.03
CA CYS A 111 2.36 -14.33 1.87
C CYS A 111 1.73 -13.79 3.14
N ILE A 112 0.81 -12.85 2.98
CA ILE A 112 0.03 -12.29 4.09
C ILE A 112 -1.42 -12.64 3.82
N ALA A 113 -2.10 -13.34 4.71
CA ALA A 113 -3.51 -13.69 4.53
C ALA A 113 -4.35 -13.28 5.74
N GLY A 114 -5.64 -13.10 5.49
CA GLY A 114 -6.60 -12.77 6.53
C GLY A 114 -7.88 -12.26 5.90
N PHE A 115 -8.62 -11.49 6.69
CA PHE A 115 -9.90 -10.95 6.27
C PHE A 115 -9.84 -9.44 6.16
N GLY A 116 -10.77 -8.87 5.41
CA GLY A 116 -11.05 -7.46 5.47
C GLY A 116 -12.43 -7.10 4.97
N GLU A 117 -12.89 -5.95 5.44
CA GLU A 117 -14.20 -5.40 5.12
C GLU A 117 -14.09 -4.42 3.96
N ILE A 118 -14.98 -4.56 2.98
CA ILE A 118 -15.09 -3.60 1.90
C ILE A 118 -15.71 -2.32 2.45
N VAL A 119 -14.91 -1.26 2.52
CA VAL A 119 -15.36 0.04 3.03
C VAL A 119 -15.82 0.98 1.92
N ARG A 120 -15.43 0.71 0.67
CA ARG A 120 -15.83 1.51 -0.48
C ARG A 120 -15.71 0.73 -1.79
N VAL A 121 -16.65 1.00 -2.70
CA VAL A 121 -16.60 0.55 -4.09
C VAL A 121 -16.79 1.76 -5.00
N ASP A 122 -15.96 1.86 -6.01
CA ASP A 122 -16.01 2.86 -7.05
C ASP A 122 -16.30 2.13 -8.38
N GLU A 123 -17.38 2.48 -9.10
CA GLU A 123 -17.60 1.95 -10.46
C GLU A 123 -16.71 2.71 -11.43
N ILE A 124 -15.79 2.00 -12.09
CA ILE A 124 -14.78 2.61 -12.96
C ILE A 124 -15.22 2.55 -14.42
N ASP A 125 -15.68 1.39 -14.88
CA ASP A 125 -16.04 1.16 -16.28
C ASP A 125 -16.95 -0.06 -16.48
N THR A 126 -17.50 -0.22 -17.68
CA THR A 126 -18.25 -1.42 -18.11
C THR A 126 -17.68 -1.95 -19.43
N ILE A 127 -17.17 -3.18 -19.43
CA ILE A 127 -16.56 -3.83 -20.60
C ILE A 127 -17.29 -5.15 -20.88
N ASN A 128 -17.95 -5.29 -22.04
CA ASN A 128 -18.64 -6.52 -22.46
C ASN A 128 -19.57 -7.12 -21.38
N HIS A 129 -20.38 -6.28 -20.73
CA HIS A 129 -21.27 -6.62 -19.61
C HIS A 129 -20.59 -6.97 -18.27
N TYR A 130 -19.27 -6.87 -18.18
CA TYR A 130 -18.54 -6.91 -16.92
C TYR A 130 -18.36 -5.49 -16.38
N LYS A 131 -18.48 -5.32 -15.07
CA LYS A 131 -18.16 -4.07 -14.39
C LYS A 131 -16.71 -4.10 -13.92
N LYS A 132 -15.99 -3.03 -14.22
CA LYS A 132 -14.69 -2.74 -13.62
C LYS A 132 -14.93 -1.92 -12.36
N LEU A 133 -14.55 -2.46 -11.22
CA LEU A 133 -14.76 -1.88 -9.89
C LEU A 133 -13.41 -1.54 -9.25
N GLY A 134 -13.34 -0.40 -8.59
CA GLY A 134 -12.32 -0.05 -7.63
C GLY A 134 -12.80 -0.42 -6.23
N VAL A 135 -12.03 -1.24 -5.52
CA VAL A 135 -12.43 -1.79 -4.22
C VAL A 135 -11.44 -1.29 -3.17
N ALA A 136 -11.93 -0.54 -2.18
CA ALA A 136 -11.18 -0.21 -0.98
C ALA A 136 -11.59 -1.18 0.13
N LEU A 137 -10.61 -1.89 0.67
CA LEU A 137 -10.80 -2.89 1.70
C LEU A 137 -9.96 -2.50 2.92
N ALA A 138 -10.60 -2.41 4.07
CA ALA A 138 -9.92 -2.26 5.35
C ALA A 138 -9.64 -3.65 5.91
N PHE A 139 -8.41 -3.89 6.40
CA PHE A 139 -8.10 -5.17 7.01
C PHE A 139 -8.87 -5.31 8.32
N SER A 140 -9.46 -6.48 8.53
CA SER A 140 -10.06 -6.84 9.81
C SER A 140 -9.01 -7.55 10.66
N GLU A 141 -8.89 -7.19 11.92
CA GLU A 141 -7.92 -7.77 12.88
C GLU A 141 -6.50 -7.99 12.30
N LYS A 142 -5.70 -8.86 12.94
CA LYS A 142 -4.33 -9.18 12.53
C LYS A 142 -4.33 -10.09 11.30
N LEU A 143 -3.62 -9.66 10.25
CA LEU A 143 -3.25 -10.53 9.14
C LEU A 143 -2.16 -11.52 9.59
N GLU A 144 -2.24 -12.76 9.11
CA GLU A 144 -1.25 -13.80 9.35
C GLU A 144 -0.17 -13.78 8.26
N VAL A 145 1.07 -14.06 8.65
CA VAL A 145 2.24 -14.04 7.75
C VAL A 145 2.77 -15.47 7.58
N TYR A 146 2.96 -15.85 6.32
CA TYR A 146 3.49 -17.14 5.88
C TYR A 146 4.70 -16.92 4.96
N PHE A 147 5.61 -17.89 4.94
CA PHE A 147 6.85 -17.90 4.16
C PHE A 147 6.87 -19.06 3.17
#